data_AF-A0A2G6C637-F1
#
_entry.id   AF-A0A2G6C637-F1
#
_cell.length_a   1.000
_cell.length_b   1.000
_cell.length_c   1.000
_cell.angle_alpha   90.00
_cell.angle_beta   90.00
_cell.angle_gamma   90.00
#
_symmetry.space_group_name_H-M   'P 1'
#
loop_
_entity.id
_entity.type
_entity.pdbx_description
1 polymer ?
#
loop_
_entity_poly.entity_id
_entity_poly.type
_entity_poly.pdbx_seq_one_letter_code
_entity_poly.pdbx_strand_id
1 'polypeptide(L)'
;MYPNDSNSPQPTGIDYLNQISAPPPAKGFDKKTKLIIAGLGLACIMGLGLIFMMASQGNNGPSNLKMVARLQQLKNISEEFNPKLRDSQLQTANSSLIAVLITANTAVVEPAADTGIDIKKQAKELKSLSADPQLVEKLNDAELNANLDAAYSHEMNVRLIDTISMMNKLLKKNRSQQMKQFLGKTISDLTNVQKQFDKVIKADQPAETS
;
A
#
# COMPACT_ATOMS: atom_id res chain seq x y z
N MET A 1 -44.58 53.04 29.48
CA MET A 1 -44.13 52.77 28.10
C MET A 1 -43.43 54.01 27.58
N TYR A 2 -42.08 54.01 27.55
CA TYR A 2 -41.19 54.28 26.39
C TYR A 2 -39.73 54.05 26.88
N PRO A 3 -38.83 53.44 26.08
CA PRO A 3 -37.58 52.87 26.57
C PRO A 3 -36.30 53.65 26.18
N ASN A 4 -35.33 53.57 27.09
CA ASN A 4 -33.89 53.32 26.89
C ASN A 4 -33.09 54.23 25.93
N ASP A 5 -32.45 55.26 26.50
CA ASP A 5 -31.31 55.95 25.88
C ASP A 5 -30.12 55.01 25.75
N SER A 6 -29.74 54.68 24.50
CA SER A 6 -28.48 53.99 24.19
C SER A 6 -27.54 55.00 23.54
N ASN A 7 -26.64 55.53 24.36
CA ASN A 7 -25.54 56.39 23.95
C ASN A 7 -24.51 55.57 23.14
N SER A 8 -24.48 55.76 21.82
CA SER A 8 -23.52 55.09 20.93
C SER A 8 -22.28 56.00 20.74
N PRO A 9 -21.08 55.62 21.20
CA PRO A 9 -19.88 56.43 20.98
C PRO A 9 -19.46 56.39 19.50
N GLN A 10 -19.27 57.57 18.91
CA GLN A 10 -18.72 57.74 17.56
C GLN A 10 -17.22 57.39 17.55
N PRO A 11 -16.73 56.54 16.62
CA PRO A 11 -15.32 56.20 16.54
C PRO A 11 -14.45 57.40 16.15
N THR A 12 -13.39 57.67 16.91
CA THR A 12 -12.42 58.75 16.64
C THR A 12 -11.44 58.39 15.52
N GLY A 13 -11.05 59.41 14.73
CA GLY A 13 -10.35 59.34 13.44
C GLY A 13 -9.04 58.55 13.28
N ILE A 14 -8.50 57.96 14.35
CA ILE A 14 -7.31 57.09 14.28
C ILE A 14 -7.68 55.69 13.78
N ASP A 15 -8.93 55.26 14.00
CA ASP A 15 -9.42 53.93 13.61
C ASP A 15 -9.54 53.78 12.08
N TYR A 16 -9.78 54.89 11.36
CA TYR A 16 -9.78 54.89 9.89
C TYR A 16 -8.38 54.70 9.30
N LEU A 17 -7.31 55.13 9.98
CA LEU A 17 -5.95 55.04 9.45
C LEU A 17 -5.40 53.60 9.52
N ASN A 18 -5.78 52.86 10.56
CA ASN A 18 -5.48 51.42 10.67
C ASN A 18 -6.31 50.56 9.71
N GLN A 19 -7.42 51.09 9.17
CA GLN A 19 -8.28 50.39 8.22
C GLN A 19 -7.83 50.44 6.75
N ILE A 20 -6.87 51.31 6.39
CA ILE A 20 -6.37 51.43 5.01
C ILE A 20 -5.13 50.56 4.76
N SER A 21 -4.55 49.97 5.80
CA SER A 21 -3.49 48.99 5.63
C SER A 21 -4.13 47.65 5.31
N ALA A 22 -4.09 47.26 4.04
CA ALA A 22 -4.47 45.91 3.64
C ALA A 22 -3.76 44.89 4.55
N PRO A 23 -4.47 43.88 5.09
CA PRO A 23 -3.83 42.87 5.91
C PRO A 23 -2.67 42.24 5.13
N PRO A 24 -1.52 41.98 5.78
CA PRO A 24 -0.40 41.33 5.11
C PRO A 24 -0.91 40.04 4.44
N PRO A 25 -0.55 39.78 3.18
CA PRO A 25 -1.06 38.62 2.46
C PRO A 25 -0.78 37.37 3.28
N ALA A 26 -1.80 36.52 3.43
CA ALA A 26 -1.67 35.24 4.12
C ALA A 26 -0.44 34.53 3.57
N LYS A 27 0.48 34.13 4.47
CA LYS A 27 1.70 33.40 4.13
C LYS A 27 1.27 32.08 3.47
N GLY A 28 1.18 32.08 2.15
CA GLY A 28 0.89 30.88 1.39
C GLY A 28 1.98 29.85 1.66
N PHE A 29 1.61 28.57 1.64
CA PHE A 29 2.57 27.48 1.77
C PHE A 29 3.72 27.68 0.77
N ASP A 30 4.94 27.58 1.26
CA ASP A 30 6.13 27.68 0.43
C ASP A 30 6.17 26.49 -0.55
N LYS A 31 7.00 26.59 -1.58
CA LYS A 31 7.07 25.56 -2.63
C LYS A 31 7.41 24.17 -2.08
N LYS A 32 8.16 24.08 -0.97
CA LYS A 32 8.52 22.79 -0.37
C LYS A 32 7.35 22.19 0.40
N THR A 33 6.62 22.98 1.20
CA THR A 33 5.41 22.49 1.88
C THR A 33 4.28 22.15 0.91
N LYS A 34 4.15 22.85 -0.23
CA LYS A 34 3.22 22.47 -1.30
C LYS A 34 3.56 21.13 -1.96
N LEU A 35 4.85 20.82 -2.10
CA LEU A 35 5.32 19.56 -2.67
C LEU A 35 5.04 18.37 -1.73
N ILE A 36 5.21 18.57 -0.42
CA ILE A 36 4.90 17.57 0.61
C ILE A 36 3.39 17.33 0.70
N ILE A 37 2.57 18.39 0.70
CA ILE A 37 1.10 18.29 0.74
C ILE A 37 0.54 17.67 -0.56
N ALA A 38 1.14 17.99 -1.71
CA ALA A 38 0.77 17.36 -2.98
C ALA A 38 1.11 15.86 -3.01
N GLY A 39 2.25 15.45 -2.43
CA GLY A 39 2.64 14.04 -2.30
C GLY A 39 1.70 13.25 -1.37
N LEU A 40 1.31 13.83 -0.24
CA LEU A 40 0.37 13.21 0.71
C LEU A 40 -1.07 13.17 0.18
N GLY A 41 -1.52 14.22 -0.51
CA GLY A 41 -2.87 14.29 -1.10
C GLY A 41 -3.08 13.29 -2.24
N LEU A 42 -2.05 13.07 -3.07
CA LEU A 42 -2.13 12.12 -4.20
C LEU A 42 -2.17 10.66 -3.71
N ALA A 43 -1.44 10.34 -2.62
CA ALA A 43 -1.42 9.01 -2.02
C ALA A 43 -2.79 8.62 -1.42
N CYS A 44 -3.47 9.55 -0.75
CA CYS A 44 -4.80 9.31 -0.17
C CYS A 44 -5.90 9.16 -1.24
N ILE A 45 -5.85 9.94 -2.33
CA ILE A 45 -6.85 9.88 -3.40
C ILE A 45 -6.67 8.62 -4.27
N MET A 46 -5.43 8.19 -4.53
CA MET A 46 -5.17 6.91 -5.21
C MET A 46 -5.56 5.69 -4.37
N GLY A 47 -5.42 5.76 -3.04
CA GLY A 47 -5.89 4.69 -2.14
C GLY A 47 -7.40 4.44 -2.22
N LEU A 48 -8.21 5.49 -2.43
CA LEU A 48 -9.67 5.37 -2.58
C LEU A 48 -10.09 4.90 -3.99
N GLY A 49 -9.36 5.27 -5.04
CA GLY A 49 -9.62 4.81 -6.41
C GLY A 49 -9.43 3.30 -6.61
N LEU A 50 -8.45 2.71 -5.92
CA LEU A 50 -8.17 1.26 -5.95
C LEU A 50 -9.29 0.42 -5.32
N ILE A 51 -9.98 0.95 -4.31
CA ILE A 51 -11.11 0.26 -3.65
C ILE A 51 -12.31 0.16 -4.59
N PHE A 52 -12.57 1.20 -5.42
CA PHE A 52 -13.69 1.22 -6.35
C PHE A 52 -13.48 0.33 -7.58
N MET A 53 -12.22 0.20 -8.05
CA MET A 53 -11.89 -0.61 -9.23
C MET A 53 -11.83 -2.13 -8.95
N MET A 54 -11.55 -2.55 -7.70
CA MET A 54 -11.60 -3.97 -7.30
C MET A 54 -13.03 -4.52 -7.11
N ALA A 55 -14.04 -3.65 -7.01
CA ALA A 55 -15.43 -4.08 -6.75
C ALA A 55 -16.14 -4.66 -7.98
N SER A 56 -15.65 -4.40 -9.21
CA SER A 56 -16.42 -4.56 -10.45
C SER A 56 -16.03 -5.75 -11.35
N GLN A 57 -15.14 -6.66 -10.93
CA GLN A 57 -14.69 -7.75 -11.82
C GLN A 57 -14.86 -9.17 -11.22
N GLY A 58 -15.99 -9.80 -11.55
CA GLY A 58 -16.15 -11.24 -11.78
C GLY A 58 -15.78 -12.22 -10.65
N ASN A 59 -16.80 -12.89 -10.09
CA ASN A 59 -16.71 -13.97 -9.09
C ASN A 59 -15.66 -13.67 -7.99
N ASN A 60 -16.03 -12.72 -7.12
CA ASN A 60 -15.14 -11.96 -6.23
C ASN A 60 -14.63 -12.77 -5.01
N GLY A 61 -14.68 -14.09 -5.06
CA GLY A 61 -14.18 -14.96 -4.00
C GLY A 61 -12.68 -15.27 -4.12
N PRO A 62 -12.01 -15.62 -3.01
CA PRO A 62 -10.66 -16.19 -3.06
C PRO A 62 -10.70 -17.51 -3.84
N SER A 63 -9.79 -17.69 -4.81
CA SER A 63 -9.60 -18.94 -5.55
C SER A 63 -8.14 -19.36 -5.53
N ASN A 64 -7.87 -20.66 -5.67
CA ASN A 64 -6.49 -21.17 -5.69
C ASN A 64 -5.70 -20.59 -6.89
N LEU A 65 -6.36 -20.32 -8.02
CA LEU A 65 -5.71 -19.73 -9.20
C LEU A 65 -5.31 -18.27 -8.95
N LYS A 66 -6.21 -17.48 -8.35
CA LYS A 66 -5.91 -16.11 -7.91
C LYS A 66 -4.78 -16.10 -6.89
N MET A 67 -4.74 -17.09 -5.98
CA MET A 67 -3.63 -17.24 -5.03
C MET A 67 -2.29 -17.49 -5.71
N VAL A 68 -2.21 -18.45 -6.64
CA VAL A 68 -0.97 -18.72 -7.40
C VAL A 68 -0.52 -17.45 -8.13
N ALA A 69 -1.44 -16.74 -8.79
CA ALA A 69 -1.13 -15.49 -9.47
C ALA A 69 -0.60 -14.40 -8.53
N ARG A 70 -1.16 -14.27 -7.32
CA ARG A 70 -0.65 -13.31 -6.31
C ARG A 70 0.75 -13.65 -5.82
N LEU A 71 1.08 -14.93 -5.63
CA LEU A 71 2.43 -15.35 -5.26
C LEU A 71 3.45 -15.03 -6.36
N GLN A 72 3.06 -15.20 -7.63
CA GLN A 72 3.90 -14.83 -8.78
C GLN A 72 4.06 -13.31 -8.90
N GLN A 73 2.97 -12.56 -8.74
CA GLN A 73 2.96 -11.10 -8.76
C GLN A 73 3.90 -10.53 -7.70
N LEU A 74 3.74 -10.97 -6.44
CA LEU A 74 4.61 -10.55 -5.35
C LEU A 74 6.07 -10.89 -5.65
N LYS A 75 6.35 -12.07 -6.20
CA LYS A 75 7.73 -12.49 -6.52
C LYS A 75 8.35 -11.54 -7.54
N ASN A 76 7.65 -11.32 -8.65
CA ASN A 76 8.16 -10.52 -9.77
C ASN A 76 8.45 -9.08 -9.32
N ILE A 77 7.52 -8.46 -8.59
CA ILE A 77 7.69 -7.09 -8.07
C ILE A 77 8.82 -7.06 -7.02
N SER A 78 8.90 -8.07 -6.16
CA SER A 78 9.97 -8.17 -5.16
C SER A 78 11.35 -8.22 -5.81
N GLU A 79 11.52 -9.06 -6.83
CA GLU A 79 12.78 -9.19 -7.57
C GLU A 79 13.12 -7.92 -8.36
N GLU A 80 12.13 -7.31 -9.04
CA GLU A 80 12.32 -6.12 -9.86
C GLU A 80 12.82 -4.92 -9.05
N PHE A 81 12.27 -4.71 -7.86
CA PHE A 81 12.57 -3.53 -7.05
C PHE A 81 13.68 -3.74 -6.02
N ASN A 82 14.05 -4.98 -5.66
CA ASN A 82 15.13 -5.24 -4.70
C ASN A 82 16.44 -4.47 -4.95
N PRO A 83 16.99 -4.42 -6.18
CA PRO A 83 18.24 -3.72 -6.43
C PRO A 83 18.11 -2.19 -6.38
N LYS A 84 16.87 -1.67 -6.36
CA LYS A 84 16.56 -0.24 -6.33
C LYS A 84 16.35 0.29 -4.91
N LEU A 85 16.12 -0.59 -3.94
CA LEU A 85 15.92 -0.23 -2.53
C LEU A 85 17.22 0.28 -1.92
N ARG A 86 17.14 1.37 -1.14
CA ARG A 86 18.30 2.01 -0.51
C ARG A 86 18.42 1.70 0.97
N ASP A 87 17.31 1.50 1.65
CA ASP A 87 17.25 1.03 3.03
C ASP A 87 17.69 -0.44 3.11
N SER A 88 18.81 -0.68 3.80
CA SER A 88 19.38 -2.03 3.98
C SER A 88 18.48 -2.99 4.75
N GLN A 89 17.68 -2.51 5.71
CA GLN A 89 16.72 -3.33 6.46
C GLN A 89 15.54 -3.70 5.58
N LEU A 90 15.06 -2.76 4.76
CA LEU A 90 14.02 -3.01 3.77
C LEU A 90 14.48 -4.00 2.70
N GLN A 91 15.70 -3.82 2.17
CA GLN A 91 16.29 -4.75 1.20
C GLN A 91 16.47 -6.15 1.81
N THR A 92 16.83 -6.26 3.08
CA THR A 92 16.92 -7.55 3.80
C THR A 92 15.55 -8.20 3.97
N ALA A 93 14.53 -7.42 4.37
CA ALA A 93 13.16 -7.90 4.49
C ALA A 93 12.61 -8.38 3.12
N ASN A 94 12.89 -7.62 2.06
CA ASN A 94 12.50 -7.99 0.71
C ASN A 94 13.27 -9.22 0.17
N SER A 95 14.55 -9.35 0.48
CA SER A 95 15.30 -10.57 0.13
C SER A 95 14.75 -11.81 0.83
N SER A 96 14.31 -11.67 2.08
CA SER A 96 13.59 -12.73 2.79
C SER A 96 12.25 -13.05 2.13
N LEU A 97 11.53 -12.03 1.66
CA LEU A 97 10.29 -12.19 0.89
C LEU A 97 10.53 -12.98 -0.40
N ILE A 98 11.55 -12.60 -1.19
CA ILE A 98 11.93 -13.28 -2.44
C ILE A 98 12.20 -14.76 -2.17
N ALA A 99 12.99 -15.09 -1.13
CA ALA A 99 13.31 -16.49 -0.80
C ALA A 99 12.06 -17.32 -0.46
N VAL A 100 11.15 -16.76 0.34
CA VAL A 100 9.87 -17.41 0.68
C VAL A 100 9.01 -17.58 -0.57
N LEU A 101 8.93 -16.57 -1.43
CA LEU A 101 8.10 -16.60 -2.64
C LEU A 101 8.65 -17.55 -3.70
N ILE A 102 9.97 -17.65 -3.88
CA ILE A 102 10.58 -18.68 -4.75
C ILE A 102 10.16 -20.06 -4.25
N THR A 103 10.36 -20.33 -2.95
CA THR A 103 9.98 -21.60 -2.32
C THR A 103 8.50 -21.91 -2.52
N ALA A 104 7.62 -20.93 -2.27
CA ALA A 104 6.18 -21.10 -2.41
C ALA A 104 5.76 -21.33 -3.88
N ASN A 105 6.30 -20.57 -4.84
CA ASN A 105 5.97 -20.72 -6.26
C ASN A 105 6.45 -22.07 -6.83
N THR A 106 7.52 -22.65 -6.29
CA THR A 106 7.94 -24.02 -6.62
C THR A 106 7.04 -25.06 -5.95
N ALA A 107 6.76 -24.90 -4.65
CA ALA A 107 6.02 -25.88 -3.86
C ALA A 107 4.52 -25.96 -4.18
N VAL A 108 3.94 -24.93 -4.82
CA VAL A 108 2.50 -24.88 -5.11
C VAL A 108 2.07 -25.75 -6.29
N VAL A 109 3.01 -26.26 -7.10
CA VAL A 109 2.71 -26.98 -8.35
C VAL A 109 1.82 -28.21 -8.13
N GLU A 110 2.23 -29.13 -7.24
CA GLU A 110 1.48 -30.34 -6.95
C GLU A 110 0.17 -30.05 -6.20
N PRO A 111 0.17 -29.24 -5.11
CA PRO A 111 -1.06 -28.86 -4.44
C PRO A 111 -2.08 -28.16 -5.36
N ALA A 112 -1.63 -27.33 -6.31
CA ALA A 112 -2.51 -26.66 -7.25
C ALA A 112 -3.18 -27.66 -8.20
N ALA A 113 -2.41 -28.63 -8.72
CA ALA A 113 -2.92 -29.68 -9.60
C ALA A 113 -4.02 -30.50 -8.92
N ASP A 114 -3.86 -30.82 -7.64
CA ASP A 114 -4.87 -31.48 -6.79
C ASP A 114 -6.20 -30.72 -6.69
N THR A 115 -6.20 -29.44 -7.03
CA THR A 115 -7.39 -28.58 -7.03
C THR A 115 -7.89 -28.23 -8.43
N GLY A 116 -7.37 -28.92 -9.45
CA GLY A 116 -7.74 -28.73 -10.85
C GLY A 116 -7.02 -27.59 -11.56
N ILE A 117 -5.93 -27.06 -10.97
CA ILE A 117 -5.12 -25.98 -11.56
C ILE A 117 -3.87 -26.58 -12.18
N ASP A 118 -3.78 -26.51 -13.50
CA ASP A 118 -2.58 -26.88 -14.24
C ASP A 118 -1.82 -25.61 -14.61
N ILE A 119 -0.77 -25.30 -13.83
CA ILE A 119 0.03 -24.08 -13.97
C ILE A 119 0.63 -23.95 -15.37
N LYS A 120 1.00 -25.07 -16.02
CA LYS A 120 1.58 -25.04 -17.37
C LYS A 120 0.52 -24.71 -18.41
N LYS A 121 -0.65 -25.37 -18.35
CA LYS A 121 -1.76 -25.10 -19.28
C LYS A 121 -2.38 -23.71 -19.08
N GLN A 122 -2.41 -23.22 -17.84
CA GLN A 122 -2.99 -21.92 -17.47
C GLN A 122 -1.94 -20.79 -17.45
N ALA A 123 -0.74 -20.99 -17.99
CA ALA A 123 0.36 -20.02 -17.93
C ALA A 123 -0.02 -18.63 -18.48
N LYS A 124 -0.82 -18.56 -19.55
CA LYS A 124 -1.28 -17.28 -20.13
C LYS A 124 -2.21 -16.53 -19.18
N GLU A 125 -3.15 -17.23 -18.55
CA GLU A 125 -4.08 -16.66 -17.58
C GLU A 125 -3.33 -16.20 -16.32
N LEU A 126 -2.43 -17.05 -15.81
CA LEU A 126 -1.56 -16.70 -14.68
C LEU A 126 -0.69 -15.48 -14.97
N LYS A 127 -0.11 -15.37 -16.16
CA LYS A 127 0.64 -14.18 -16.59
C LYS A 127 -0.23 -12.93 -16.60
N SER A 128 -1.49 -13.04 -17.05
CA SER A 128 -2.42 -11.90 -17.04
C SER A 128 -2.84 -11.51 -15.63
N LEU A 129 -3.09 -12.49 -14.75
CA LEU A 129 -3.54 -12.26 -13.37
C LEU A 129 -2.41 -11.78 -12.44
N SER A 130 -1.16 -12.13 -12.75
CA SER A 130 0.02 -11.72 -11.97
C SER A 130 0.62 -10.40 -12.41
N ALA A 131 0.18 -9.84 -13.55
CA ALA A 131 0.59 -8.52 -13.99
C ALA A 131 0.04 -7.43 -13.04
N ASP A 132 0.86 -6.45 -12.70
CA ASP A 132 0.45 -5.25 -11.97
C ASP A 132 1.13 -3.99 -12.52
N PRO A 133 0.79 -3.59 -13.75
CA PRO A 133 1.44 -2.43 -14.37
C PRO A 133 1.24 -1.16 -13.55
N GLN A 134 0.11 -1.02 -12.85
CA GLN A 134 -0.20 0.13 -12.01
C GLN A 134 0.72 0.22 -10.79
N LEU A 135 0.96 -0.90 -10.09
CA LEU A 135 1.91 -0.89 -8.97
C LEU A 135 3.34 -0.64 -9.46
N VAL A 136 3.75 -1.27 -10.57
CA VAL A 136 5.07 -1.06 -11.14
C VAL A 136 5.29 0.40 -11.53
N GLU A 137 4.32 1.01 -12.21
CA GLU A 137 4.32 2.44 -12.55
C GLU A 137 4.42 3.31 -11.28
N LYS A 138 3.56 3.05 -10.28
CA LYS A 138 3.57 3.78 -9.01
C LYS A 138 4.93 3.71 -8.30
N LEU A 139 5.57 2.55 -8.28
CA LEU A 139 6.87 2.37 -7.64
C LEU A 139 8.00 3.02 -8.45
N ASN A 140 7.96 2.94 -9.79
CA ASN A 140 8.90 3.67 -10.64
C ASN A 140 8.75 5.19 -10.48
N ASP A 141 7.53 5.71 -10.36
CA ASP A 141 7.30 7.12 -10.04
C ASP A 141 7.86 7.49 -8.66
N ALA A 142 7.67 6.63 -7.66
CA ALA A 142 8.27 6.84 -6.34
C ALA A 142 9.80 6.85 -6.39
N GLU A 143 10.42 6.00 -7.22
CA GLU A 143 11.86 6.00 -7.49
C GLU A 143 12.33 7.34 -8.08
N LEU A 144 11.65 7.84 -9.11
CA LEU A 144 11.95 9.14 -9.75
C LEU A 144 11.82 10.31 -8.76
N ASN A 145 10.95 10.17 -7.76
CA ASN A 145 10.73 11.16 -6.71
C ASN A 145 11.53 10.91 -5.43
N ALA A 146 12.50 9.99 -5.45
CA ALA A 146 13.36 9.62 -4.32
C ALA A 146 12.58 9.17 -3.05
N ASN A 147 11.42 8.56 -3.25
CA ASN A 147 10.52 8.07 -2.19
C ASN A 147 10.22 6.56 -2.32
N LEU A 148 11.08 5.82 -3.04
CA LEU A 148 10.86 4.41 -3.35
C LEU A 148 10.70 3.56 -2.09
N ASP A 149 11.62 3.65 -1.13
CA ASP A 149 11.64 2.76 0.03
C ASP A 149 10.36 2.87 0.88
N ALA A 150 9.88 4.10 1.11
CA ALA A 150 8.63 4.33 1.84
C ALA A 150 7.41 3.83 1.05
N ALA A 151 7.32 4.14 -0.25
CA ALA A 151 6.23 3.66 -1.09
C ALA A 151 6.22 2.13 -1.20
N TYR A 152 7.39 1.53 -1.41
CA TYR A 152 7.58 0.10 -1.56
C TYR A 152 7.23 -0.66 -0.29
N SER A 153 7.79 -0.26 0.85
CA SER A 153 7.53 -0.91 2.14
C SER A 153 6.05 -0.92 2.49
N HIS A 154 5.36 0.21 2.28
CA HIS A 154 3.92 0.31 2.52
C HIS A 154 3.10 -0.57 1.57
N GLU A 155 3.29 -0.44 0.26
CA GLU A 155 2.53 -1.19 -0.75
C GLU A 155 2.73 -2.70 -0.62
N MET A 156 3.96 -3.14 -0.42
CA MET A 156 4.26 -4.56 -0.26
C MET A 156 3.69 -5.11 1.04
N ASN A 157 3.74 -4.36 2.14
CA ASN A 157 3.14 -4.80 3.40
C ASN A 157 1.62 -4.96 3.29
N VAL A 158 0.92 -3.99 2.68
CA VAL A 158 -0.52 -4.08 2.42
C VAL A 158 -0.85 -5.33 1.59
N ARG A 159 -0.12 -5.56 0.50
CA ARG A 159 -0.33 -6.72 -0.38
C ARG A 159 0.01 -8.06 0.28
N LEU A 160 1.00 -8.08 1.16
CA LEU A 160 1.33 -9.22 2.02
C LEU A 160 0.16 -9.55 2.94
N ILE A 161 -0.39 -8.55 3.65
CA ILE A 161 -1.56 -8.72 4.53
C ILE A 161 -2.76 -9.27 3.76
N ASP A 162 -3.06 -8.70 2.59
CA ASP A 162 -4.16 -9.15 1.75
C ASP A 162 -3.97 -10.58 1.24
N THR A 163 -2.75 -10.92 0.84
CA THR A 163 -2.40 -12.27 0.37
C THR A 163 -2.54 -13.29 1.49
N ILE A 164 -2.01 -12.98 2.68
CA ILE A 164 -2.15 -13.82 3.88
C ILE A 164 -3.64 -14.00 4.23
N SER A 165 -4.44 -12.93 4.18
CA SER A 165 -5.89 -12.98 4.43
C SER A 165 -6.63 -13.87 3.42
N MET A 166 -6.31 -13.74 2.13
CA MET A 166 -6.83 -14.60 1.07
C MET A 166 -6.47 -16.07 1.31
N MET A 167 -5.21 -16.35 1.61
CA MET A 167 -4.73 -17.71 1.88
C MET A 167 -5.38 -18.32 3.11
N ASN A 168 -5.59 -17.54 4.18
CA ASN A 168 -6.34 -17.99 5.36
C ASN A 168 -7.79 -18.37 5.02
N LYS A 169 -8.46 -17.60 4.15
CA LYS A 169 -9.81 -17.95 3.66
C LYS A 169 -9.79 -19.23 2.85
N LEU A 170 -8.78 -19.44 2.00
CA LEU A 170 -8.60 -20.68 1.25
C LEU A 170 -8.35 -21.87 2.18
N LEU A 171 -7.49 -21.71 3.20
CA LEU A 171 -7.14 -22.77 4.14
C LEU A 171 -8.39 -23.35 4.83
N LYS A 172 -9.32 -22.47 5.22
CA LYS A 172 -10.59 -22.85 5.86
C LYS A 172 -11.56 -23.57 4.92
N LYS A 173 -11.55 -23.22 3.62
CA LYS A 173 -12.54 -23.70 2.63
C LYS A 173 -12.05 -24.86 1.78
N ASN A 174 -10.74 -25.04 1.64
CA ASN A 174 -10.17 -26.05 0.77
C ASN A 174 -10.40 -27.45 1.34
N ARG A 175 -10.55 -28.46 0.46
CA ARG A 175 -10.73 -29.86 0.83
C ARG A 175 -9.45 -30.69 0.60
N SER A 176 -8.55 -30.25 -0.26
CA SER A 176 -7.27 -30.94 -0.50
C SER A 176 -6.35 -30.78 0.71
N GLN A 177 -5.87 -31.91 1.23
CA GLN A 177 -4.94 -31.93 2.35
C GLN A 177 -3.57 -31.37 1.96
N GLN A 178 -3.10 -31.66 0.75
CA GLN A 178 -1.84 -31.10 0.24
C GLN A 178 -1.92 -29.58 0.15
N MET A 179 -3.03 -29.05 -0.36
CA MET A 179 -3.25 -27.60 -0.42
C MET A 179 -3.34 -26.98 0.96
N LYS A 180 -3.97 -27.64 1.95
CA LYS A 180 -3.98 -27.13 3.34
C LYS A 180 -2.59 -27.08 3.94
N GLN A 181 -1.76 -28.09 3.72
CA GLN A 181 -0.38 -28.11 4.21
C GLN A 181 0.46 -27.01 3.56
N PHE A 182 0.37 -26.87 2.23
CA PHE A 182 1.00 -25.78 1.48
C PHE A 182 0.59 -24.40 2.01
N LEU A 183 -0.72 -24.18 2.17
CA LEU A 183 -1.27 -22.92 2.67
C LEU A 183 -0.77 -22.64 4.10
N GLY A 184 -0.85 -23.61 5.01
CA GLY A 184 -0.41 -23.45 6.39
C GLY A 184 1.06 -23.05 6.51
N LYS A 185 1.94 -23.73 5.77
CA LYS A 185 3.37 -23.41 5.74
C LYS A 185 3.61 -22.03 5.16
N THR A 186 3.06 -21.75 3.99
CA THR A 186 3.31 -20.49 3.27
C THR A 186 2.74 -19.28 4.02
N ILE A 187 1.56 -19.41 4.67
CA ILE A 187 1.01 -18.38 5.55
C ILE A 187 1.97 -18.07 6.70
N SER A 188 2.51 -19.10 7.35
CA SER A 188 3.47 -18.93 8.46
C SER A 188 4.73 -18.19 7.99
N ASP A 189 5.32 -18.63 6.87
CA ASP A 189 6.53 -18.04 6.32
C ASP A 189 6.31 -16.57 5.92
N LEU A 190 5.21 -16.26 5.22
CA LEU A 190 4.85 -14.89 4.84
C LEU A 190 4.54 -14.00 6.05
N THR A 191 3.90 -14.54 7.09
CA THR A 191 3.64 -13.80 8.34
C THR A 191 4.95 -13.41 9.04
N ASN A 192 5.96 -14.27 8.99
CA ASN A 192 7.27 -13.95 9.55
C ASN A 192 7.99 -12.85 8.76
N VAL A 193 7.83 -12.84 7.43
CA VAL A 193 8.35 -11.75 6.57
C VAL A 193 7.58 -10.45 6.80
N GLN A 194 6.26 -10.49 6.91
CA GLN A 194 5.43 -9.31 7.21
C GLN A 194 5.91 -8.60 8.48
N LYS A 195 6.25 -9.34 9.54
CA LYS A 195 6.84 -8.76 10.77
C LYS A 195 8.14 -8.00 10.52
N GLN A 196 8.91 -8.35 9.50
CA GLN A 196 10.12 -7.62 9.13
C GLN A 196 9.76 -6.30 8.46
N PHE A 197 8.79 -6.30 7.53
CA PHE A 197 8.26 -5.07 6.93
C PHE A 197 7.66 -4.14 7.99
N ASP A 198 6.88 -4.66 8.94
CA ASP A 198 6.31 -3.87 10.02
C ASP A 198 7.39 -3.21 10.90
N LYS A 199 8.53 -3.88 11.10
CA LYS A 199 9.66 -3.30 11.85
C LYS A 199 10.30 -2.15 11.07
N VAL A 200 10.52 -2.34 9.78
CA VAL A 200 11.08 -1.29 8.90
C VAL A 200 10.17 -0.06 8.90
N ILE A 201 8.86 -0.26 8.69
CA ILE A 201 7.87 0.83 8.65
C ILE A 201 7.81 1.59 9.99
N LYS A 202 7.90 0.88 11.12
CA LYS A 202 7.90 1.52 12.44
C LYS A 202 9.18 2.29 12.73
N ALA A 203 10.32 1.82 12.25
CA ALA A 203 11.60 2.51 12.43
C ALA A 203 11.65 3.84 11.66
N ASP A 204 10.88 3.96 10.57
CA ASP A 204 10.79 5.17 9.75
C ASP A 204 9.81 6.23 10.31
N GLN A 205 9.03 5.89 11.36
CA GLN A 205 8.20 6.88 12.05
C GLN A 205 9.05 7.67 13.06
N PRO A 206 9.04 9.02 13.02
CA PRO A 206 9.75 9.81 14.01
C PRO A 206 9.19 9.50 15.40
N ALA A 207 10.08 9.26 16.37
CA ALA A 207 9.68 9.11 17.76
C ALA A 207 8.97 10.40 18.19
N GLU A 208 7.66 10.32 18.45
CA GLU A 208 6.93 11.42 19.09
C GLU A 208 7.57 11.63 20.47
N THR A 209 8.41 12.66 20.59
CA THR A 209 8.97 13.10 21.86
C THR A 209 7.82 13.58 22.73
N SER A 210 7.45 12.77 23.71
CA SER A 210 6.58 13.15 24.82
C SER A 210 7.30 14.09 25.78
#